data_AF-A0A848M0N1-F1
#
_entry.id   AF-A0A848M0N1-F1
#
_cell.length_a   1.000
_cell.length_b   1.000
_cell.length_c   1.000
_cell.angle_alpha   90.00
_cell.angle_beta   90.00
_cell.angle_gamma   90.00
#
_symmetry.space_group_name_H-M   'P 1'
#
loop_
_entity.id
_entity.type
_entity.pdbx_description
1 polymer ?
#
loop_
_entity_poly.entity_id
_entity_poly.type
_entity_poly.pdbx_seq_one_letter_code
_entity_poly.pdbx_strand_id
1 'polypeptide(L)'
;MRFIPLFVLVLLVTSPALAEPDSFGLGTGRNGALGVTAVGQTLNLATPLVSAAPAGSTVLRLASMANLPVGALVLIHQSTGFDSNTPSGGAGPYAPGAVGRWELARIAAVDNTAGLRLTAPLVNGYTVPGAQLVLVPEYTNVTVLEGASLVARAWDGRSGGILAFLATGTVTNRGHISADGAGFRGASFSNHADLAGCTGLDLPFTQGGSYKGEGVVADLVDKASGRGNLVNAGGGGNCHNSGGGGGGHGGDGGKGGVTADEDGFRDEGGLGGASMGYSLVEHALFGGGAGAGEGNNSDGSGGG
;
A
#
# COMPACT_ATOMS: atom_id res chain seq x y z
N MET A 1 72.31 -8.99 13.46
CA MET A 1 70.85 -8.82 13.68
C MET A 1 70.21 -8.54 12.33
N ARG A 2 69.40 -9.46 11.80
CA ARG A 2 68.74 -9.34 10.49
C ARG A 2 67.34 -8.74 10.70
N PHE A 3 67.09 -7.55 10.17
CA PHE A 3 65.76 -6.95 10.13
C PHE A 3 64.97 -7.57 8.97
N ILE A 4 63.89 -8.27 9.29
CA ILE A 4 62.91 -8.76 8.31
C ILE A 4 61.83 -7.68 8.22
N PRO A 5 61.58 -7.06 7.05
CA PRO A 5 60.49 -6.12 6.91
C PRO A 5 59.17 -6.91 6.86
N LEU A 6 58.31 -6.69 7.84
CA LEU A 6 56.93 -7.18 7.85
C LEU A 6 56.13 -6.34 6.84
N PHE A 7 55.85 -6.90 5.68
CA PHE A 7 54.90 -6.33 4.73
C PHE A 7 53.48 -6.64 5.21
N VAL A 8 52.80 -5.64 5.78
CA VAL A 8 51.36 -5.72 6.08
C VAL A 8 50.61 -5.44 4.78
N LEU A 9 50.05 -6.49 4.17
CA LEU A 9 49.12 -6.38 3.05
C LEU A 9 47.76 -5.93 3.60
N VAL A 10 47.46 -4.64 3.49
CA VAL A 10 46.12 -4.11 3.78
C VAL A 10 45.21 -4.44 2.60
N LEU A 11 44.44 -5.52 2.72
CA LEU A 11 43.31 -5.79 1.85
C LEU A 11 42.22 -4.76 2.16
N LEU A 12 42.19 -3.67 1.38
CA LEU A 12 41.03 -2.80 1.25
C LEU A 12 39.90 -3.64 0.65
N VAL A 13 39.09 -4.23 1.52
CA VAL A 13 37.83 -4.85 1.11
C VAL A 13 37.01 -3.71 0.53
N THR A 14 36.79 -3.73 -0.78
CA THR A 14 35.86 -2.81 -1.43
C THR A 14 34.52 -2.99 -0.74
N SER A 15 34.11 -2.02 0.08
CA SER A 15 32.72 -1.93 0.50
C SER A 15 31.88 -1.96 -0.77
N PRO A 16 30.79 -2.76 -0.85
CA PRO A 16 29.88 -2.64 -1.97
C PRO A 16 29.51 -1.18 -2.10
N ALA A 17 29.66 -0.61 -3.30
CA ALA A 17 29.08 0.68 -3.61
C ALA A 17 27.58 0.56 -3.36
N LEU A 18 27.12 1.00 -2.19
CA LEU A 18 25.71 1.15 -1.93
C LEU A 18 25.22 2.24 -2.88
N ALA A 19 24.20 1.92 -3.65
CA ALA A 19 23.61 2.85 -4.61
C ALA A 19 23.25 4.17 -3.90
N GLU A 20 23.65 5.27 -4.50
CA GLU A 20 23.37 6.62 -4.01
C GLU A 20 21.85 6.87 -3.91
N PRO A 21 21.38 7.73 -2.99
CA PRO A 21 19.97 7.85 -2.61
C PRO A 21 18.95 8.20 -3.72
N ASP A 22 19.38 8.62 -4.91
CA ASP A 22 18.57 8.68 -6.12
C ASP A 22 19.50 8.93 -7.32
N SER A 23 19.73 7.92 -8.15
CA SER A 23 20.54 8.07 -9.38
C SER A 23 19.71 8.45 -10.60
N PHE A 24 18.38 8.52 -10.47
CA PHE A 24 17.46 8.78 -11.57
C PHE A 24 17.06 10.26 -11.64
N GLY A 25 17.07 10.97 -10.50
CA GLY A 25 16.78 12.40 -10.42
C GLY A 25 15.42 12.73 -11.03
N LEU A 26 15.39 13.63 -12.01
CA LEU A 26 14.16 14.01 -12.72
C LEU A 26 13.80 13.09 -13.91
N GLY A 27 14.47 11.95 -14.01
CA GLY A 27 14.30 10.98 -15.10
C GLY A 27 14.99 11.42 -16.39
N THR A 28 14.70 10.69 -17.47
CA THR A 28 15.35 10.86 -18.78
C THR A 28 14.53 11.67 -19.79
N GLY A 29 13.24 11.92 -19.52
CA GLY A 29 12.32 12.54 -20.48
C GLY A 29 11.99 11.66 -21.69
N ARG A 30 12.35 10.36 -21.66
CA ARG A 30 12.20 9.43 -22.78
C ARG A 30 10.76 9.21 -23.26
N ASN A 31 9.77 9.54 -22.43
CA ASN A 31 8.35 9.44 -22.77
C ASN A 31 7.80 10.71 -23.44
N GLY A 32 8.64 11.70 -23.73
CA GLY A 32 8.24 12.94 -24.40
C GLY A 32 7.33 13.81 -23.52
N ALA A 33 6.61 14.75 -24.14
CA ALA A 33 5.65 15.59 -23.41
C ALA A 33 4.30 14.88 -23.26
N LEU A 34 3.66 15.01 -22.09
CA LEU A 34 2.32 14.51 -21.82
C LEU A 34 1.33 15.69 -21.74
N GLY A 35 0.27 15.63 -22.54
CA GLY A 35 -0.91 16.48 -22.40
C GLY A 35 -2.10 15.65 -21.94
N VAL A 36 -2.64 15.95 -20.77
CA VAL A 36 -3.81 15.27 -20.18
C VAL A 36 -5.04 16.11 -20.50
N THR A 37 -5.95 15.52 -21.25
CA THR A 37 -7.14 16.20 -21.79
C THR A 37 -8.46 15.56 -21.36
N ALA A 38 -8.40 14.34 -20.80
CA ALA A 38 -9.54 13.58 -20.33
C ALA A 38 -9.58 13.50 -18.80
N VAL A 39 -10.77 13.25 -18.26
CA VAL A 39 -10.97 12.92 -16.84
C VAL A 39 -10.58 11.46 -16.60
N GLY A 40 -9.90 11.20 -15.48
CA GLY A 40 -9.65 9.85 -14.98
C GLY A 40 -8.55 9.12 -15.73
N GLN A 41 -7.61 9.83 -16.36
CA GLN A 41 -6.51 9.21 -17.07
C GLN A 41 -5.52 8.57 -16.09
N THR A 42 -5.22 7.28 -16.29
CA THR A 42 -4.20 6.55 -15.52
C THR A 42 -2.90 6.45 -16.31
N LEU A 43 -1.76 6.51 -15.61
CA LEU A 43 -0.43 6.45 -16.23
C LEU A 43 0.31 5.15 -15.91
N ASN A 44 0.13 4.68 -14.69
CA ASN A 44 0.93 3.60 -14.14
C ASN A 44 0.32 2.24 -14.44
N LEU A 45 1.13 1.35 -15.01
CA LEU A 45 0.89 -0.08 -14.96
C LEU A 45 1.44 -0.62 -13.63
N ALA A 46 0.66 -1.42 -12.91
CA ALA A 46 1.11 -2.08 -11.67
C ALA A 46 0.89 -3.59 -11.76
N THR A 47 1.84 -4.36 -11.23
CA THR A 47 1.81 -5.82 -11.24
C THR A 47 2.40 -6.37 -9.93
N PRO A 48 1.73 -7.31 -9.25
CA PRO A 48 2.24 -7.86 -7.99
C PRO A 48 3.44 -8.77 -8.22
N LEU A 49 4.36 -8.79 -7.28
CA LEU A 49 5.39 -9.83 -7.21
C LEU A 49 4.73 -11.16 -6.84
N VAL A 50 5.22 -12.25 -7.42
CA VAL A 50 4.77 -13.63 -7.10
C VAL A 50 5.81 -14.46 -6.38
N SER A 51 7.02 -13.90 -6.20
CA SER A 51 8.06 -14.45 -5.32
C SER A 51 8.71 -13.32 -4.55
N ALA A 52 9.18 -13.62 -3.33
CA ALA A 52 10.00 -12.67 -2.58
C ALA A 52 11.28 -12.32 -3.35
N ALA A 53 11.75 -11.10 -3.17
CA ALA A 53 12.98 -10.58 -3.77
C ALA A 53 13.85 -10.02 -2.62
N PRO A 54 14.80 -10.80 -2.07
CA PRO A 54 15.69 -10.31 -1.03
C PRO A 54 16.59 -9.17 -1.56
N ALA A 55 17.11 -8.36 -0.65
CA ALA A 55 18.11 -7.35 -0.98
C ALA A 55 19.29 -8.00 -1.75
N GLY A 56 19.80 -7.29 -2.75
CA GLY A 56 20.81 -7.81 -3.68
C GLY A 56 20.22 -8.51 -4.93
N SER A 57 18.92 -8.78 -4.96
CA SER A 57 18.28 -9.43 -6.12
C SER A 57 18.32 -8.53 -7.35
N THR A 58 18.63 -9.11 -8.51
CA THR A 58 18.55 -8.43 -9.82
C THR A 58 17.43 -8.97 -10.70
N VAL A 59 16.68 -9.97 -10.22
CA VAL A 59 15.63 -10.64 -10.98
C VAL A 59 14.36 -10.67 -10.15
N LEU A 60 13.26 -10.22 -10.75
CA LEU A 60 11.92 -10.21 -10.16
C LEU A 60 11.01 -11.19 -10.89
N ARG A 61 10.09 -11.82 -10.15
CA ARG A 61 8.98 -12.60 -10.71
C ARG A 61 7.69 -11.86 -10.43
N LEU A 62 6.92 -11.59 -11.48
CA LEU A 62 5.70 -10.79 -11.44
C LEU A 62 4.53 -11.64 -11.94
N ALA A 63 3.31 -11.32 -11.51
CA ALA A 63 2.11 -12.00 -12.01
C ALA A 63 1.89 -11.77 -13.51
N SER A 64 2.26 -10.59 -14.00
CA SER A 64 2.32 -10.27 -15.43
C SER A 64 3.53 -9.38 -15.72
N MET A 65 4.20 -9.64 -16.85
CA MET A 65 5.28 -8.82 -17.40
C MET A 65 4.88 -8.13 -18.72
N ALA A 66 3.60 -8.17 -19.08
CA ALA A 66 3.10 -7.53 -20.28
C ALA A 66 3.29 -6.00 -20.20
N ASN A 67 3.61 -5.37 -21.33
CA ASN A 67 3.76 -3.90 -21.44
C ASN A 67 4.81 -3.29 -20.51
N LEU A 68 5.84 -4.04 -20.14
CA LEU A 68 7.03 -3.55 -19.43
C LEU A 68 8.22 -3.47 -20.40
N PRO A 69 8.46 -2.33 -21.06
CA PRO A 69 9.52 -2.22 -22.05
C PRO A 69 10.90 -2.16 -21.41
N VAL A 70 11.90 -2.76 -22.09
CA VAL A 70 13.30 -2.69 -21.65
C VAL A 70 13.77 -1.23 -21.54
N GLY A 71 14.53 -0.97 -20.49
CA GLY A 71 15.04 0.32 -20.11
C GLY A 71 14.04 1.20 -19.36
N ALA A 72 12.77 0.82 -19.23
CA ALA A 72 11.82 1.65 -18.48
C ALA A 72 12.17 1.71 -16.99
N LEU A 73 11.79 2.84 -16.38
CA LEU A 73 11.89 3.06 -14.95
C LEU A 73 10.67 2.42 -14.26
N VAL A 74 10.93 1.78 -13.12
CA VAL A 74 9.92 1.13 -12.30
C VAL A 74 10.14 1.49 -10.84
N LEU A 75 9.06 1.55 -10.08
CA LEU A 75 9.03 1.63 -8.63
C LEU A 75 8.70 0.25 -8.08
N ILE A 76 9.52 -0.28 -7.19
CA ILE A 76 9.18 -1.46 -6.40
C ILE A 76 8.69 -0.96 -5.05
N HIS A 77 7.56 -1.47 -4.57
CA HIS A 77 6.90 -0.98 -3.36
C HIS A 77 6.33 -2.14 -2.54
N GLN A 78 6.60 -2.16 -1.22
CA GLN A 78 6.00 -3.12 -0.29
C GLN A 78 4.69 -2.55 0.29
N SER A 79 3.53 -2.90 -0.26
CA SER A 79 2.25 -2.28 0.13
C SER A 79 1.67 -2.84 1.42
N THR A 80 1.78 -4.14 1.66
CA THR A 80 1.39 -4.82 2.91
C THR A 80 2.55 -5.68 3.41
N GLY A 81 2.45 -6.28 4.60
CA GLY A 81 3.51 -7.18 5.08
C GLY A 81 3.49 -7.52 6.55
N PHE A 82 2.49 -7.07 7.30
CA PHE A 82 2.27 -7.53 8.67
C PHE A 82 1.70 -8.94 8.67
N ASP A 83 2.03 -9.71 9.71
CA ASP A 83 1.61 -11.10 9.87
C ASP A 83 0.08 -11.21 10.03
N SER A 84 -0.54 -12.23 9.42
CA SER A 84 -1.99 -12.43 9.51
C SER A 84 -2.50 -12.73 10.93
N ASN A 85 -1.61 -13.12 11.85
CA ASN A 85 -1.92 -13.33 13.26
C ASN A 85 -1.72 -12.06 14.11
N THR A 86 -1.51 -10.90 13.47
CA THR A 86 -1.44 -9.62 14.19
C THR A 86 -2.71 -9.43 15.01
N PRO A 87 -2.62 -9.23 16.35
CA PRO A 87 -3.80 -9.11 17.19
C PRO A 87 -4.65 -7.88 16.85
N SER A 88 -5.95 -8.03 17.00
CA SER A 88 -6.92 -6.95 16.84
C SER A 88 -6.96 -6.00 18.04
N GLY A 89 -7.40 -4.77 17.80
CA GLY A 89 -7.67 -3.79 18.88
C GLY A 89 -6.44 -3.04 19.38
N GLY A 90 -5.35 -3.04 18.61
CA GLY A 90 -4.12 -2.38 19.01
C GLY A 90 -4.11 -0.87 18.74
N ALA A 91 -3.43 -0.11 19.60
CA ALA A 91 -3.28 1.34 19.50
C ALA A 91 -1.91 1.71 18.93
N GLY A 92 -1.87 2.77 18.13
CA GLY A 92 -0.65 3.27 17.50
C GLY A 92 0.19 4.19 18.40
N PRO A 93 1.28 4.77 17.84
CA PRO A 93 1.71 4.60 16.46
C PRO A 93 2.46 3.28 16.23
N TYR A 94 2.16 2.62 15.11
CA TYR A 94 2.91 1.43 14.67
C TYR A 94 4.10 1.82 13.79
N ALA A 95 5.24 1.16 14.01
CA ALA A 95 6.36 1.25 13.07
C ALA A 95 6.05 0.39 11.83
N PRO A 96 6.22 0.89 10.60
CA PRO A 96 5.79 0.17 9.40
C PRO A 96 6.74 -0.98 9.00
N GLY A 97 7.95 -1.00 9.55
CA GLY A 97 8.97 -1.99 9.20
C GLY A 97 9.37 -1.93 7.71
N ALA A 98 9.05 -2.99 6.97
CA ALA A 98 9.26 -3.06 5.53
C ALA A 98 8.09 -2.47 4.72
N VAL A 99 6.89 -2.37 5.31
CA VAL A 99 5.71 -1.85 4.61
C VAL A 99 5.89 -0.39 4.30
N GLY A 100 5.55 0.01 3.09
CA GLY A 100 5.75 1.33 2.51
C GLY A 100 7.17 1.60 2.01
N ARG A 101 8.13 0.69 2.19
CA ARG A 101 9.45 0.85 1.57
C ARG A 101 9.31 0.79 0.07
N TRP A 102 10.10 1.61 -0.59
CA TRP A 102 10.14 1.67 -2.04
C TRP A 102 11.53 2.00 -2.56
N GLU A 103 11.77 1.64 -3.81
CA GLU A 103 12.93 2.10 -4.55
C GLU A 103 12.65 2.13 -6.06
N LEU A 104 13.36 2.99 -6.77
CA LEU A 104 13.35 3.04 -8.22
C LEU A 104 14.39 2.09 -8.80
N ALA A 105 14.05 1.43 -9.90
CA ALA A 105 14.97 0.58 -10.65
C ALA A 105 14.71 0.69 -12.15
N ARG A 106 15.68 0.26 -12.96
CA ARG A 106 15.56 0.24 -14.42
C ARG A 106 15.55 -1.19 -14.94
N ILE A 107 14.65 -1.46 -15.89
CA ILE A 107 14.53 -2.77 -16.53
C ILE A 107 15.70 -2.99 -17.48
N ALA A 108 16.51 -4.03 -17.24
CA ALA A 108 17.56 -4.47 -18.14
C ALA A 108 17.06 -5.45 -19.20
N ALA A 109 16.16 -6.36 -18.83
CA ALA A 109 15.57 -7.35 -19.74
C ALA A 109 14.23 -7.85 -19.20
N VAL A 110 13.36 -8.31 -20.10
CA VAL A 110 12.11 -9.01 -19.76
C VAL A 110 12.13 -10.36 -20.45
N ASP A 111 12.01 -11.42 -19.66
CA ASP A 111 11.96 -12.79 -20.14
C ASP A 111 10.82 -13.52 -19.44
N ASN A 112 9.92 -14.15 -20.20
CA ASN A 112 8.72 -14.80 -19.65
C ASN A 112 9.03 -16.02 -18.76
N THR A 113 10.22 -16.61 -18.87
CA THR A 113 10.66 -17.76 -18.08
C THR A 113 11.68 -17.35 -17.01
N ALA A 114 12.67 -16.55 -17.40
CA ALA A 114 13.77 -16.10 -16.55
C ALA A 114 13.43 -14.85 -15.72
N GLY A 115 12.28 -14.22 -15.96
CA GLY A 115 11.72 -13.07 -15.23
C GLY A 115 12.21 -11.70 -15.71
N LEU A 116 11.82 -10.67 -14.96
CA LEU A 116 12.23 -9.30 -15.22
C LEU A 116 13.58 -9.04 -14.54
N ARG A 117 14.60 -8.67 -15.32
CA ARG A 117 15.94 -8.37 -14.81
C ARG A 117 16.14 -6.86 -14.69
N LEU A 118 16.72 -6.43 -13.58
CA LEU A 118 17.07 -5.05 -13.27
C LEU A 118 18.52 -4.73 -13.68
N THR A 119 18.82 -3.46 -13.95
CA THR A 119 20.18 -2.99 -14.26
C THR A 119 21.10 -2.96 -13.05
N ALA A 120 20.53 -2.86 -11.85
CA ALA A 120 21.21 -2.83 -10.57
C ALA A 120 20.49 -3.75 -9.57
N PRO A 121 21.20 -4.30 -8.56
CA PRO A 121 20.57 -5.07 -7.51
C PRO A 121 19.67 -4.19 -6.63
N LEU A 122 18.61 -4.77 -6.08
CA LEU A 122 17.76 -4.11 -5.09
C LEU A 122 18.53 -3.77 -3.82
N VAL A 123 18.25 -2.61 -3.24
CA VAL A 123 18.74 -2.19 -1.92
C VAL A 123 17.90 -2.81 -0.82
N ASN A 124 16.57 -2.81 -0.98
CA ASN A 124 15.65 -3.40 0.00
C ASN A 124 15.25 -4.84 -0.38
N GLY A 125 14.80 -5.58 0.63
CA GLY A 125 14.10 -6.84 0.43
C GLY A 125 12.58 -6.62 0.35
N TYR A 126 11.93 -7.33 -0.57
CA TYR A 126 10.48 -7.30 -0.76
C TYR A 126 9.89 -8.69 -0.57
N THR A 127 8.79 -8.77 0.15
CA THR A 127 8.10 -10.02 0.50
C THR A 127 6.76 -10.13 -0.22
N VAL A 128 6.29 -11.37 -0.39
CA VAL A 128 4.97 -11.68 -0.93
C VAL A 128 4.13 -12.38 0.15
N PRO A 129 2.82 -12.09 0.24
CA PRO A 129 2.09 -11.05 -0.51
C PRO A 129 2.50 -9.63 -0.10
N GLY A 130 2.11 -8.63 -0.90
CA GLY A 130 2.22 -7.21 -0.56
C GLY A 130 3.15 -6.40 -1.45
N ALA A 131 4.19 -7.01 -2.03
CA ALA A 131 5.07 -6.31 -2.96
C ALA A 131 4.47 -6.15 -4.36
N GLN A 132 4.63 -4.96 -4.94
CA GLN A 132 4.25 -4.66 -6.33
C GLN A 132 5.37 -3.92 -7.06
N LEU A 133 5.36 -4.07 -8.39
CA LEU A 133 6.13 -3.26 -9.31
C LEU A 133 5.18 -2.32 -10.05
N VAL A 134 5.55 -1.04 -10.13
CA VAL A 134 4.79 0.02 -10.78
C VAL A 134 5.66 0.66 -11.86
N LEU A 135 5.20 0.70 -13.11
CA LEU A 135 5.87 1.41 -14.20
C LEU A 135 5.83 2.91 -13.93
N VAL A 136 6.97 3.60 -14.02
CA VAL A 136 7.09 5.05 -13.80
C VAL A 136 7.51 5.72 -15.12
N PRO A 137 6.58 6.39 -15.82
CA PRO A 137 6.93 7.15 -17.02
C PRO A 137 7.86 8.34 -16.69
N GLU A 138 8.76 8.65 -17.61
CA GLU A 138 9.74 9.74 -17.53
C GLU A 138 9.46 10.75 -18.66
N TYR A 139 8.70 11.80 -18.38
CA TYR A 139 8.27 12.82 -19.35
C TYR A 139 9.24 14.00 -19.44
N THR A 140 9.16 14.78 -20.52
CA THR A 140 9.82 16.09 -20.59
C THR A 140 8.97 17.15 -19.89
N ASN A 141 7.76 17.40 -20.37
CA ASN A 141 6.80 18.29 -19.71
C ASN A 141 5.48 17.54 -19.49
N VAL A 142 4.78 17.87 -18.41
CA VAL A 142 3.43 17.36 -18.13
C VAL A 142 2.49 18.54 -18.04
N THR A 143 1.40 18.52 -18.80
CA THR A 143 0.33 19.52 -18.70
C THR A 143 -0.99 18.82 -18.46
N VAL A 144 -1.61 19.09 -17.31
CA VAL A 144 -2.97 18.68 -17.00
C VAL A 144 -3.89 19.86 -17.29
N LEU A 145 -4.75 19.73 -18.31
CA LEU A 145 -5.65 20.80 -18.72
C LEU A 145 -6.79 20.99 -17.70
N GLU A 146 -7.42 22.15 -17.78
CA GLU A 146 -8.65 22.45 -17.06
C GLU A 146 -9.73 21.42 -17.40
N GLY A 147 -10.43 20.91 -16.38
CA GLY A 147 -11.44 19.85 -16.53
C GLY A 147 -10.88 18.44 -16.78
N ALA A 148 -9.57 18.26 -16.90
CA ALA A 148 -8.93 16.95 -17.04
C ALA A 148 -8.40 16.42 -15.69
N SER A 149 -8.14 15.12 -15.59
CA SER A 149 -7.52 14.57 -14.39
C SER A 149 -6.61 13.36 -14.61
N LEU A 150 -5.54 13.32 -13.82
CA LEU A 150 -4.72 12.14 -13.59
C LEU A 150 -5.14 11.48 -12.29
N VAL A 151 -5.40 10.17 -12.34
CA VAL A 151 -5.81 9.40 -11.16
C VAL A 151 -4.96 8.15 -11.00
N ALA A 152 -4.74 7.73 -9.76
CA ALA A 152 -4.19 6.41 -9.48
C ALA A 152 -5.20 5.32 -9.86
N ARG A 153 -4.72 4.21 -10.43
CA ARG A 153 -5.54 2.99 -10.51
C ARG A 153 -5.77 2.51 -9.07
N ALA A 154 -7.02 2.26 -8.69
CA ALA A 154 -7.34 1.76 -7.35
C ALA A 154 -6.61 0.45 -7.03
N TRP A 155 -6.20 0.29 -5.77
CA TRP A 155 -5.64 -0.94 -5.24
C TRP A 155 -6.65 -2.09 -5.34
N ASP A 156 -6.23 -3.20 -5.94
CA ASP A 156 -7.08 -4.37 -6.16
C ASP A 156 -6.90 -5.48 -5.11
N GLY A 157 -6.18 -5.20 -4.01
CA GLY A 157 -5.74 -6.19 -3.04
C GLY A 157 -4.33 -6.71 -3.25
N ARG A 158 -3.72 -6.45 -4.42
CA ARG A 158 -2.39 -6.96 -4.78
C ARG A 158 -1.51 -5.92 -5.48
N SER A 159 -2.10 -5.02 -6.26
CA SER A 159 -1.41 -3.96 -7.00
C SER A 159 -2.32 -2.75 -7.24
N GLY A 160 -1.72 -1.58 -7.50
CA GLY A 160 -2.43 -0.30 -7.65
C GLY A 160 -2.16 0.65 -6.49
N GLY A 161 -2.98 1.69 -6.39
CA GLY A 161 -2.93 2.73 -5.34
C GLY A 161 -1.81 3.77 -5.51
N ILE A 162 -1.00 3.66 -6.56
CA ILE A 162 0.16 4.53 -6.78
C ILE A 162 0.02 5.26 -8.12
N LEU A 163 0.15 6.59 -8.07
CA LEU A 163 0.32 7.47 -9.22
C LEU A 163 1.74 8.06 -9.14
N ALA A 164 2.59 7.73 -10.11
CA ALA A 164 3.99 8.17 -10.12
C ALA A 164 4.50 8.47 -11.54
N PHE A 165 5.22 9.57 -11.70
CA PHE A 165 5.95 9.88 -12.93
C PHE A 165 7.12 10.81 -12.59
N LEU A 166 8.12 10.85 -13.46
CA LEU A 166 9.17 11.86 -13.43
C LEU A 166 9.01 12.83 -14.60
N ALA A 167 9.42 14.08 -14.42
CA ALA A 167 9.43 15.09 -15.46
C ALA A 167 10.73 15.90 -15.41
N THR A 168 11.48 15.95 -16.51
CA THR A 168 12.73 16.71 -16.59
C THR A 168 12.51 18.22 -16.72
N GLY A 169 11.33 18.63 -17.17
CA GLY A 169 10.89 20.00 -17.35
C GLY A 169 9.71 20.36 -16.45
N THR A 170 8.73 21.10 -17.00
CA THR A 170 7.65 21.69 -16.20
C THR A 170 6.47 20.74 -16.04
N VAL A 171 5.91 20.68 -14.82
CA VAL A 171 4.59 20.10 -14.54
C VAL A 171 3.59 21.25 -14.35
N THR A 172 2.71 21.46 -15.33
CA THR A 172 1.64 22.46 -15.27
C THR A 172 0.32 21.76 -14.96
N ASN A 173 -0.24 21.98 -13.78
CA ASN A 173 -1.54 21.43 -13.41
C ASN A 173 -2.62 22.52 -13.37
N ARG A 174 -3.60 22.45 -14.26
CA ARG A 174 -4.84 23.25 -14.27
C ARG A 174 -6.10 22.42 -14.03
N GLY A 175 -5.95 21.10 -13.85
CA GLY A 175 -7.02 20.16 -13.55
C GLY A 175 -6.78 19.48 -12.21
N HIS A 176 -6.97 18.17 -12.15
CA HIS A 176 -6.80 17.38 -10.92
C HIS A 176 -5.72 16.30 -11.08
N ILE A 177 -4.91 16.13 -10.04
CA ILE A 177 -4.03 14.98 -9.86
C ILE A 177 -4.41 14.40 -8.50
N SER A 178 -4.94 13.18 -8.47
CA SER A 178 -5.51 12.60 -7.25
C SER A 178 -5.22 11.11 -7.11
N ALA A 179 -5.02 10.68 -5.87
CA ALA A 179 -5.00 9.27 -5.47
C ALA A 179 -6.07 8.99 -4.40
N ASP A 180 -7.07 9.87 -4.29
CA ASP A 180 -8.12 9.76 -3.28
C ASP A 180 -8.93 8.47 -3.49
N GLY A 181 -9.14 7.71 -2.41
CA GLY A 181 -9.84 6.43 -2.45
C GLY A 181 -9.13 5.31 -3.23
N ALA A 182 -7.88 5.52 -3.67
CA ALA A 182 -7.14 4.51 -4.44
C ALA A 182 -6.32 3.54 -3.56
N GLY A 183 -6.21 3.82 -2.25
CA GLY A 183 -5.45 3.03 -1.27
C GLY A 183 -6.17 1.76 -0.81
N PHE A 184 -5.92 1.33 0.43
CA PHE A 184 -6.56 0.14 0.97
C PHE A 184 -8.09 0.25 0.96
N ARG A 185 -8.75 -0.87 0.65
CA ARG A 185 -10.20 -0.93 0.47
C ARG A 185 -10.92 -0.94 1.81
N GLY A 186 -12.03 -0.22 1.91
CA GLY A 186 -13.00 -0.44 2.96
C GLY A 186 -13.65 -1.82 2.87
N ALA A 187 -14.21 -2.29 3.98
CA ALA A 187 -14.86 -3.60 4.06
C ALA A 187 -16.24 -3.61 3.38
N SER A 188 -16.63 -4.75 2.84
CA SER A 188 -17.95 -4.96 2.23
C SER A 188 -19.04 -5.01 3.30
N PHE A 189 -20.20 -4.42 3.00
CA PHE A 189 -21.39 -4.55 3.84
C PHE A 189 -22.11 -5.88 3.57
N SER A 190 -22.68 -6.46 4.62
CA SER A 190 -23.59 -7.59 4.54
C SER A 190 -24.59 -7.50 5.70
N ASN A 191 -25.84 -7.84 5.45
CA ASN A 191 -26.85 -7.83 6.51
C ASN A 191 -26.65 -8.98 7.50
N HIS A 192 -26.91 -8.68 8.76
CA HIS A 192 -26.92 -9.61 9.87
C HIS A 192 -28.35 -9.96 10.28
N ALA A 193 -28.47 -10.95 11.16
CA ALA A 193 -29.68 -11.13 11.96
C ALA A 193 -29.72 -10.12 13.11
N ASP A 194 -30.90 -9.91 13.69
CA ASP A 194 -31.07 -9.04 14.87
C ASP A 194 -30.33 -9.64 16.08
N LEU A 195 -29.08 -9.20 16.27
CA LEU A 195 -28.19 -9.67 17.31
C LEU A 195 -27.83 -8.54 18.27
N ALA A 196 -27.80 -8.86 19.57
CA ALA A 196 -27.53 -7.93 20.66
C ALA A 196 -26.51 -8.53 21.65
N GLY A 197 -25.88 -7.70 22.47
CA GLY A 197 -24.97 -8.15 23.54
C GLY A 197 -23.55 -8.56 23.10
N CYS A 198 -23.17 -8.29 21.86
CA CYS A 198 -21.87 -8.66 21.30
C CYS A 198 -20.77 -7.67 21.70
N THR A 199 -19.55 -8.18 21.99
CA THR A 199 -18.45 -7.36 22.52
C THR A 199 -17.06 -7.71 21.96
N GLY A 200 -16.95 -8.77 21.16
CA GLY A 200 -15.67 -9.32 20.73
C GLY A 200 -14.87 -8.40 19.81
N LEU A 201 -13.57 -8.24 20.06
CA LEU A 201 -12.66 -7.56 19.14
C LEU A 201 -12.52 -8.34 17.83
N ASP A 202 -12.49 -9.66 17.94
CA ASP A 202 -12.66 -10.60 16.86
C ASP A 202 -13.96 -11.35 17.13
N LEU A 203 -14.92 -11.22 16.21
CA LEU A 203 -16.26 -11.78 16.36
C LEU A 203 -16.70 -12.28 14.99
N PRO A 204 -17.04 -13.57 14.84
CA PRO A 204 -17.49 -14.09 13.55
C PRO A 204 -18.69 -13.31 13.02
N PHE A 205 -18.75 -13.19 11.69
CA PHE A 205 -19.89 -12.58 11.01
C PHE A 205 -21.24 -13.12 11.48
N THR A 206 -21.38 -14.44 11.63
CA THR A 206 -22.61 -15.10 12.09
C THR A 206 -22.98 -14.81 13.55
N GLN A 207 -22.09 -14.17 14.31
CA GLN A 207 -22.31 -13.76 15.69
C GLN A 207 -22.40 -12.23 15.84
N GLY A 208 -22.55 -11.51 14.72
CA GLY A 208 -22.80 -10.08 14.69
C GLY A 208 -21.55 -9.21 14.59
N GLY A 209 -20.42 -9.77 14.16
CA GLY A 209 -19.24 -8.97 13.80
C GLY A 209 -19.28 -8.54 12.34
N SER A 210 -19.26 -7.25 12.05
CA SER A 210 -19.09 -6.77 10.67
C SER A 210 -17.64 -6.85 10.22
N TYR A 211 -17.40 -6.84 8.91
CA TYR A 211 -16.07 -6.99 8.36
C TYR A 211 -15.16 -5.79 8.65
N LYS A 212 -13.88 -6.10 8.89
CA LYS A 212 -12.81 -5.13 9.09
C LYS A 212 -12.27 -4.65 7.74
N GLY A 213 -11.81 -3.40 7.70
CA GLY A 213 -11.21 -2.83 6.51
C GLY A 213 -9.90 -3.51 6.09
N GLU A 214 -9.39 -3.16 4.93
CA GLU A 214 -8.05 -3.56 4.48
C GLU A 214 -6.98 -2.66 5.08
N GLY A 215 -5.78 -3.19 5.32
CA GLY A 215 -4.66 -2.44 5.86
C GLY A 215 -3.32 -3.13 5.60
N VAL A 216 -2.32 -2.78 6.39
CA VAL A 216 -0.95 -3.33 6.26
C VAL A 216 -0.85 -4.82 6.60
N VAL A 217 -1.88 -5.38 7.27
CA VAL A 217 -2.05 -6.82 7.49
C VAL A 217 -2.69 -7.42 6.23
N ALA A 218 -1.96 -8.29 5.54
CA ALA A 218 -2.34 -8.78 4.23
C ALA A 218 -3.54 -9.73 4.27
N ASP A 219 -4.34 -9.74 3.20
CA ASP A 219 -5.34 -10.77 2.88
C ASP A 219 -6.49 -10.97 3.89
N LEU A 220 -6.80 -9.98 4.73
CA LEU A 220 -7.85 -10.07 5.77
C LEU A 220 -9.16 -9.32 5.49
N VAL A 221 -9.21 -8.43 4.50
CA VAL A 221 -10.46 -7.73 4.13
C VAL A 221 -11.55 -8.73 3.75
N ASP A 222 -12.78 -8.49 4.22
CA ASP A 222 -13.94 -9.37 4.08
C ASP A 222 -13.75 -10.81 4.61
N LYS A 223 -12.73 -11.02 5.46
CA LYS A 223 -12.48 -12.29 6.16
C LYS A 223 -12.40 -12.10 7.67
N ALA A 224 -11.70 -11.07 8.11
CA ALA A 224 -11.66 -10.69 9.52
C ALA A 224 -12.89 -9.84 9.87
N SER A 225 -13.50 -10.11 11.02
CA SER A 225 -14.74 -9.47 11.48
C SER A 225 -14.72 -9.16 12.96
N GLY A 226 -15.55 -8.20 13.37
CA GLY A 226 -15.64 -7.67 14.73
C GLY A 226 -15.04 -6.28 14.89
N ARG A 227 -15.24 -5.68 16.06
CA ARG A 227 -14.90 -4.26 16.30
C ARG A 227 -13.43 -3.92 16.42
N GLY A 228 -12.55 -4.89 16.64
CA GLY A 228 -11.12 -4.61 16.80
C GLY A 228 -10.50 -4.15 15.48
N ASN A 229 -9.81 -3.01 15.46
CA ASN A 229 -9.01 -2.58 14.31
C ASN A 229 -7.83 -3.54 14.07
N LEU A 230 -7.33 -3.60 12.83
CA LEU A 230 -6.16 -4.41 12.46
C LEU A 230 -5.04 -3.47 12.01
N VAL A 231 -4.19 -3.09 12.96
CA VAL A 231 -3.18 -2.02 12.75
C VAL A 231 -3.91 -0.78 12.20
N ASN A 232 -3.63 -0.35 10.97
CA ASN A 232 -4.23 0.83 10.36
C ASN A 232 -5.60 0.58 9.71
N ALA A 233 -6.08 -0.65 9.61
CA ALA A 233 -7.44 -0.94 9.13
C ALA A 233 -8.47 -0.73 10.23
N GLY A 234 -9.60 -0.09 9.90
CA GLY A 234 -10.71 0.10 10.83
C GLY A 234 -11.43 -1.22 11.16
N GLY A 235 -11.91 -1.35 12.40
CA GLY A 235 -12.75 -2.47 12.83
C GLY A 235 -14.18 -2.35 12.30
N GLY A 236 -14.91 -3.46 12.18
CA GLY A 236 -16.33 -3.43 11.81
C GLY A 236 -17.24 -3.03 12.97
N GLY A 237 -18.52 -2.74 12.73
CA GLY A 237 -19.52 -2.64 13.80
C GLY A 237 -19.80 -4.01 14.45
N ASN A 238 -19.92 -4.06 15.77
CA ASN A 238 -20.48 -5.21 16.48
C ASN A 238 -21.96 -5.01 16.81
N CYS A 239 -22.80 -5.87 16.26
CA CYS A 239 -24.22 -6.00 16.58
C CYS A 239 -25.04 -4.71 16.43
N HIS A 240 -26.35 -4.89 16.63
CA HIS A 240 -27.45 -4.09 16.11
C HIS A 240 -27.11 -2.63 15.74
N ASN A 241 -26.92 -2.39 14.44
CA ASN A 241 -26.71 -1.12 13.77
C ASN A 241 -25.53 -0.28 14.28
N SER A 242 -24.51 -0.91 14.87
CA SER A 242 -23.28 -0.20 15.23
C SER A 242 -22.45 0.21 14.00
N GLY A 243 -21.74 1.33 14.10
CA GLY A 243 -20.93 1.84 13.00
C GLY A 243 -19.58 1.13 12.88
N GLY A 244 -19.03 1.06 11.67
CA GLY A 244 -17.65 0.67 11.43
C GLY A 244 -16.66 1.80 11.77
N GLY A 245 -15.45 1.43 12.19
CA GLY A 245 -14.36 2.35 12.44
C GLY A 245 -13.68 2.80 11.14
N GLY A 246 -13.23 4.05 11.08
CA GLY A 246 -12.43 4.57 9.97
C GLY A 246 -11.01 4.01 9.97
N GLY A 247 -10.35 3.99 8.82
CA GLY A 247 -8.93 3.60 8.72
C GLY A 247 -7.97 4.69 9.21
N GLY A 248 -6.76 4.27 9.60
CA GLY A 248 -5.69 5.13 10.11
C GLY A 248 -4.58 5.38 9.07
N HIS A 249 -3.78 6.42 9.33
CA HIS A 249 -2.57 6.76 8.59
C HIS A 249 -1.60 7.55 9.49
N GLY A 250 -1.27 8.81 9.19
CA GLY A 250 -0.49 9.67 10.10
C GLY A 250 -1.22 10.04 11.40
N GLY A 251 -2.53 9.79 11.46
CA GLY A 251 -3.36 9.86 12.66
C GLY A 251 -4.26 8.63 12.78
N ASP A 252 -4.88 8.48 13.94
CA ASP A 252 -5.84 7.41 14.19
C ASP A 252 -7.13 7.64 13.39
N GLY A 253 -7.76 6.56 12.97
CA GLY A 253 -9.08 6.57 12.35
C GLY A 253 -10.18 6.90 13.35
N GLY A 254 -11.33 7.33 12.82
CA GLY A 254 -12.51 7.60 13.65
C GLY A 254 -13.12 6.33 14.21
N LYS A 255 -13.67 6.41 15.43
CA LYS A 255 -14.45 5.32 16.02
C LYS A 255 -15.85 5.26 15.40
N GLY A 256 -16.36 4.05 15.17
CA GLY A 256 -17.71 3.81 14.72
C GLY A 256 -18.77 4.17 15.78
N GLY A 257 -20.00 4.41 15.31
CA GLY A 257 -21.14 4.72 16.18
C GLY A 257 -21.52 3.57 17.12
N VAL A 258 -22.17 3.93 18.24
CA VAL A 258 -22.74 2.98 19.21
C VAL A 258 -23.84 2.12 18.57
N THR A 259 -24.20 1.02 19.24
CA THR A 259 -25.34 0.19 18.81
C THR A 259 -26.66 0.96 18.88
N ALA A 260 -27.70 0.45 18.22
CA ALA A 260 -29.04 1.00 18.28
C ALA A 260 -29.64 0.95 19.71
N ASP A 261 -30.76 1.64 19.90
CA ASP A 261 -31.43 1.73 21.19
C ASP A 261 -31.92 0.36 21.68
N GLU A 262 -32.31 -0.54 20.76
CA GLU A 262 -32.74 -1.89 21.12
C GLU A 262 -31.60 -2.75 21.70
N ASP A 263 -30.34 -2.42 21.41
CA ASP A 263 -29.16 -3.02 22.04
C ASP A 263 -28.50 -2.07 23.05
N GLY A 264 -29.23 -1.04 23.51
CA GLY A 264 -28.90 -0.23 24.66
C GLY A 264 -27.79 0.81 24.47
N PHE A 265 -27.55 1.27 23.23
CA PHE A 265 -26.50 2.28 22.93
C PHE A 265 -25.11 1.89 23.44
N ARG A 266 -24.75 0.62 23.32
CA ARG A 266 -23.46 0.09 23.80
C ARG A 266 -22.33 0.60 22.91
N ASP A 267 -21.19 0.81 23.55
CA ASP A 267 -19.98 1.34 22.92
C ASP A 267 -19.20 0.27 22.12
N GLU A 268 -19.91 -0.37 21.20
CA GLU A 268 -19.45 -1.54 20.44
C GLU A 268 -19.26 -1.25 18.94
N GLY A 269 -19.24 0.02 18.58
CA GLY A 269 -18.77 0.47 17.27
C GLY A 269 -17.33 0.04 17.02
N GLY A 270 -17.00 -0.07 15.73
CA GLY A 270 -15.67 -0.42 15.25
C GLY A 270 -14.62 0.56 15.76
N LEU A 271 -13.50 0.02 16.22
CA LEU A 271 -12.34 0.81 16.60
C LEU A 271 -11.71 1.42 15.33
N GLY A 272 -11.27 2.67 15.44
CA GLY A 272 -10.51 3.32 14.37
C GLY A 272 -9.18 2.63 14.14
N GLY A 273 -8.72 2.60 12.90
CA GLY A 273 -7.40 2.15 12.52
C GLY A 273 -6.31 2.97 13.24
N ALA A 274 -5.28 2.30 13.72
CA ALA A 274 -4.18 2.94 14.42
C ALA A 274 -3.30 3.76 13.47
N SER A 275 -2.72 4.82 14.01
CA SER A 275 -1.69 5.62 13.34
C SER A 275 -0.41 4.82 13.03
N MET A 276 0.29 5.22 11.98
CA MET A 276 1.57 4.69 11.51
C MET A 276 2.65 5.77 11.67
N GLY A 277 3.72 5.45 12.41
CA GLY A 277 4.84 6.36 12.63
C GLY A 277 6.00 6.06 11.69
N TYR A 278 6.27 6.95 10.73
CA TYR A 278 7.34 6.77 9.74
C TYR A 278 7.80 8.08 9.09
N SER A 279 8.96 8.01 8.42
CA SER A 279 9.50 9.10 7.61
C SER A 279 8.95 9.03 6.19
N LEU A 280 8.39 10.13 5.66
CA LEU A 280 7.94 10.22 4.27
C LEU A 280 9.09 10.10 3.26
N VAL A 281 10.34 10.23 3.71
CA VAL A 281 11.53 10.06 2.87
C VAL A 281 11.81 8.57 2.62
N GLU A 282 11.51 7.71 3.60
CA GLU A 282 11.84 6.28 3.55
C GLU A 282 10.65 5.39 3.21
N HIS A 283 9.43 5.88 3.50
CA HIS A 283 8.22 5.11 3.31
C HIS A 283 7.09 5.93 2.70
N ALA A 284 6.32 5.29 1.82
CA ALA A 284 5.04 5.75 1.33
C ALA A 284 4.00 4.69 1.71
N LEU A 285 2.98 5.01 2.52
CA LEU A 285 1.94 4.06 2.90
C LEU A 285 0.58 4.54 2.44
N PHE A 286 -0.29 3.59 2.10
CA PHE A 286 -1.71 3.86 1.90
C PHE A 286 -2.41 4.10 3.24
N GLY A 287 -3.43 4.94 3.23
CA GLY A 287 -4.41 4.98 4.33
C GLY A 287 -5.11 3.64 4.46
N GLY A 288 -5.40 3.22 5.68
CA GLY A 288 -6.21 2.02 5.92
C GLY A 288 -7.64 2.21 5.44
N GLY A 289 -8.28 1.11 5.04
CA GLY A 289 -9.71 1.09 4.75
C GLY A 289 -10.52 1.08 6.03
N ALA A 290 -11.73 1.64 5.97
CA ALA A 290 -12.68 1.57 7.07
C ALA A 290 -13.34 0.18 7.19
N GLY A 291 -13.78 -0.17 8.39
CA GLY A 291 -14.65 -1.33 8.59
C GLY A 291 -16.08 -1.05 8.16
N ALA A 292 -16.85 -2.11 7.90
CA ALA A 292 -18.27 -2.01 7.58
C ALA A 292 -19.10 -1.74 8.84
N GLY A 293 -20.20 -1.01 8.67
CA GLY A 293 -21.24 -0.94 9.70
C GLY A 293 -21.99 -2.27 9.81
N GLU A 294 -22.62 -2.49 10.96
CA GLU A 294 -23.61 -3.55 11.13
C GLU A 294 -24.96 -3.07 10.62
N GLY A 295 -25.78 -3.98 10.12
CA GLY A 295 -27.16 -3.67 9.72
C GLY A 295 -27.99 -4.92 9.45
N ASN A 296 -29.30 -4.80 9.59
CA ASN A 296 -30.26 -5.90 9.45
C ASN A 296 -31.36 -5.65 8.39
N ASN A 297 -31.43 -4.45 7.83
CA ASN A 297 -32.52 -4.00 6.96
C ASN A 297 -32.05 -3.45 5.60
N SER A 298 -30.77 -3.64 5.24
CA SER A 298 -30.11 -3.13 4.03
C SER A 298 -29.88 -1.62 3.96
N ASP A 299 -30.06 -0.87 5.05
CA ASP A 299 -29.75 0.57 5.10
C ASP A 299 -28.30 0.85 5.55
N GLY A 300 -27.56 -0.17 5.98
CA GLY A 300 -26.16 -0.08 6.34
C GLY A 300 -25.22 0.11 5.13
N SER A 301 -23.97 0.49 5.41
CA SER A 301 -22.96 0.74 4.38
C SER A 301 -21.66 -0.02 4.64
N GLY A 302 -20.89 -0.23 3.56
CA GLY A 302 -19.52 -0.70 3.66
C GLY A 302 -18.59 0.36 4.23
N GLY A 303 -17.33 -0.01 4.43
CA GLY A 303 -16.26 0.93 4.71
C GLY A 303 -15.88 1.75 3.49
N GLY A 304 -15.43 2.99 3.72
CA GLY A 304 -14.75 3.84 2.74
C GLY A 304 -13.24 3.70 2.75
#